data_AF-A0A9P6D9T5-F1
#
_entry.id   AF-A0A9P6D9T5-F1
#
_cell.length_a   1.000
_cell.length_b   1.000
_cell.length_c   1.000
_cell.angle_alpha   90.00
_cell.angle_beta   90.00
_cell.angle_gamma   90.00
#
_symmetry.space_group_name_H-M   'P 1'
#
loop_
_entity.id
_entity.type
_entity.pdbx_description
1 polymer ?
#
loop_
_entity_poly.entity_id
_entity_poly.type
_entity_poly.pdbx_seq_one_letter_code
_entity_poly.pdbx_strand_id
1 'polypeptide(L)'
;MTSWCPNLLGDHSSLYNAALEAIAIWTFEQAVTTFTYAHMRVNPKHTQNTQLIQSLYRNFVWSYMKNRIVKDLRSPGIVAQADLDNKAYKQHSELTMKCAIHLQNNGWNEQVKMLTDSNECTSNDECNASGNLHVLFKRAQNPHVTSFYCEMDTQRINGTPLLRGQCCRYPDPQVPHPFNKESDISRRLPEYCLLDWFDPDYFNSLDISIQALYIGCPIALPLPVNVTASPTGWDWKTMGEKEFINKYGYKVRALYNVLTKEDLAAMNSTSNADTGNDDI
;
A
#
# COMPACT_ATOMS: atom_id res chain seq x y z
N MET A 1 35.11 15.47 17.23
CA MET A 1 34.17 15.26 16.12
C MET A 1 34.43 13.89 15.54
N THR A 2 33.60 12.88 15.84
CA THR A 2 33.82 11.47 15.46
C THR A 2 32.88 10.97 14.36
N SER A 3 32.00 11.83 13.83
CA SER A 3 31.04 11.48 12.78
C SER A 3 31.04 12.50 11.64
N TRP A 4 30.86 12.01 10.40
CA TRP A 4 30.64 12.84 9.22
C TRP A 4 29.26 13.51 9.34
N CYS A 5 29.22 14.84 9.30
CA CYS A 5 27.99 15.62 9.51
C CYS A 5 28.06 16.97 8.76
N PRO A 6 27.68 17.03 7.47
CA PRO A 6 27.61 18.28 6.74
C PRO A 6 26.65 19.28 7.39
N ASN A 7 26.97 20.56 7.33
CA ASN A 7 26.08 21.61 7.78
C ASN A 7 25.03 21.89 6.69
N LEU A 8 23.93 21.13 6.72
CA LEU A 8 22.87 21.15 5.69
C LEU A 8 21.96 22.39 5.74
N LEU A 9 22.01 23.16 6.82
CA LEU A 9 21.29 24.42 6.96
C LEU A 9 22.08 25.61 6.42
N GLY A 10 23.41 25.48 6.34
CA GLY A 10 24.30 26.48 5.78
C GLY A 10 24.42 26.40 4.26
N ASP A 11 25.40 27.14 3.75
CA ASP A 11 25.74 27.13 2.34
C ASP A 11 26.50 25.86 1.94
N HIS A 12 26.13 25.31 0.78
CA HIS A 12 26.72 24.09 0.23
C HIS A 12 28.18 24.29 -0.19
N SER A 13 28.56 25.53 -0.54
CA SER A 13 29.91 25.86 -1.00
C SER A 13 30.85 26.30 0.13
N SER A 14 30.38 26.31 1.38
CA SER A 14 31.25 26.62 2.53
C SER A 14 32.45 25.68 2.59
N LEU A 15 33.60 26.20 3.03
CA LEU A 15 34.85 25.44 3.12
C LEU A 15 34.69 24.12 3.89
N TYR A 16 33.92 24.16 4.98
CA TYR A 16 33.60 22.98 5.78
C TYR A 16 32.87 21.90 4.96
N ASN A 17 31.80 22.27 4.26
CA ASN A 17 31.00 21.34 3.47
C ASN A 17 31.74 20.84 2.23
N ALA A 18 32.53 21.70 1.59
CA ALA A 18 33.39 21.34 0.47
C ALA A 18 34.47 20.32 0.90
N ALA A 19 35.07 20.50 2.08
CA ALA A 19 36.03 19.55 2.63
C ALA A 19 35.38 18.18 2.91
N LEU A 20 34.17 18.17 3.49
CA LEU A 20 33.43 16.93 3.74
C LEU A 20 32.99 16.22 2.45
N GLU A 21 32.64 16.96 1.40
CA GLU A 21 32.36 16.44 0.06
C GLU A 21 33.61 15.75 -0.52
N ALA A 22 34.75 16.43 -0.50
CA ALA A 22 36.01 15.86 -0.98
C ALA A 22 36.39 14.57 -0.23
N ILE A 23 36.29 14.58 1.10
CA ILE A 23 36.58 13.40 1.94
C ILE A 23 35.63 12.24 1.62
N ALA A 24 34.32 12.52 1.48
CA ALA A 24 33.32 11.49 1.17
C ALA A 24 33.56 10.85 -0.20
N ILE A 25 33.82 11.67 -1.23
CA ILE A 25 34.10 11.20 -2.60
C ILE A 25 35.38 10.38 -2.63
N TRP A 26 36.46 10.88 -2.04
CA TRP A 26 37.72 10.15 -1.99
C TRP A 26 37.57 8.80 -1.27
N THR A 27 36.87 8.78 -0.13
CA THR A 27 36.64 7.54 0.63
C THR A 27 35.79 6.55 -0.18
N PHE A 28 34.78 7.03 -0.91
CA PHE A 28 33.98 6.20 -1.81
C PHE A 28 34.82 5.59 -2.94
N GLU A 29 35.67 6.39 -3.59
CA GLU A 29 36.57 5.92 -4.65
C GLU A 29 37.53 4.84 -4.14
N GLN A 30 38.10 5.02 -2.94
CA GLN A 30 38.95 4.01 -2.30
C GLN A 30 38.18 2.73 -1.97
N ALA A 31 36.96 2.86 -1.44
CA ALA A 31 36.12 1.71 -1.10
C ALA A 31 35.70 0.90 -2.35
N VAL A 32 35.45 1.56 -3.49
CA VAL A 32 35.19 0.87 -4.76
C VAL A 32 36.45 0.19 -5.29
N THR A 33 37.60 0.87 -5.25
CA THR A 33 38.90 0.33 -5.71
C THR A 33 39.33 -0.90 -4.91
N THR A 34 39.05 -0.90 -3.61
CA THR A 34 39.31 -2.04 -2.70
C THR A 34 38.23 -3.13 -2.75
N PHE A 35 37.28 -3.04 -3.69
CA PHE A 35 36.17 -3.98 -3.86
C PHE A 35 35.24 -4.12 -2.64
N THR A 36 35.26 -3.16 -1.71
CA THR A 36 34.39 -3.15 -0.52
C THR A 36 32.90 -3.19 -0.91
N TYR A 37 32.54 -2.54 -2.03
CA TYR A 37 31.18 -2.51 -2.57
C TYR A 37 30.93 -3.51 -3.71
N ALA A 38 31.75 -4.56 -3.88
CA ALA A 38 31.59 -5.53 -4.97
C ALA A 38 30.20 -6.20 -4.98
N HIS A 39 29.62 -6.44 -3.80
CA HIS A 39 28.27 -7.00 -3.66
C HIS A 39 27.17 -6.10 -4.24
N MET A 40 27.40 -4.77 -4.33
CA MET A 40 26.47 -3.81 -4.94
C MET A 40 26.65 -3.71 -6.47
N ARG A 41 27.60 -4.46 -7.06
CA ARG A 41 27.88 -4.47 -8.51
C ARG A 41 28.12 -3.09 -9.10
N VAL A 42 28.84 -2.23 -8.36
CA VAL A 42 29.21 -0.88 -8.83
C VAL A 42 30.04 -0.99 -10.11
N ASN A 43 29.65 -0.26 -11.15
CA ASN A 43 30.39 -0.24 -12.40
C ASN A 43 31.60 0.72 -12.27
N PRO A 44 32.85 0.20 -12.27
CA PRO A 44 34.05 1.01 -12.02
C PRO A 44 34.33 2.03 -13.13
N LYS A 45 33.71 1.89 -14.32
CA LYS A 45 33.85 2.88 -15.39
C LYS A 45 33.26 4.24 -15.02
N HIS A 46 32.21 4.25 -14.20
CA HIS A 46 31.53 5.48 -13.79
C HIS A 46 32.17 6.13 -12.57
N THR A 47 32.98 5.39 -11.79
CA THR A 47 33.62 5.93 -10.58
C THR A 47 34.83 6.80 -10.88
N GLN A 48 35.40 6.72 -12.08
CA GLN A 48 36.43 7.64 -12.55
C GLN A 48 35.86 8.98 -13.05
N ASN A 49 34.54 9.10 -13.21
CA ASN A 49 33.91 10.35 -13.62
C ASN A 49 33.61 11.21 -12.38
N THR A 50 34.58 12.05 -12.01
CA THR A 50 34.48 12.93 -10.82
C THR A 50 33.25 13.84 -10.88
N GLN A 51 32.87 14.35 -12.05
CA GLN A 51 31.70 15.23 -12.18
C GLN A 51 30.39 14.49 -11.89
N LEU A 52 30.27 13.25 -12.35
CA LEU A 52 29.13 12.39 -12.05
C LEU A 52 29.06 12.09 -10.55
N ILE A 53 30.17 11.71 -9.92
CA ILE A 53 30.23 11.39 -8.49
C ILE A 53 29.90 12.61 -7.63
N GLN A 54 30.45 13.79 -7.97
CA GLN A 54 30.09 15.05 -7.31
C GLN A 54 28.60 15.37 -7.47
N SER A 55 28.04 15.18 -8.66
CA SER A 55 26.62 15.44 -8.91
C SER A 55 25.72 14.49 -8.10
N LEU A 56 26.07 13.20 -8.03
CA LEU A 56 25.35 12.21 -7.22
C LEU A 56 25.44 12.54 -5.73
N TYR A 57 26.64 12.87 -5.24
CA TYR A 57 26.84 13.30 -3.85
C TYR A 57 25.97 14.52 -3.54
N ARG A 58 26.04 15.56 -4.36
CA ARG A 58 25.27 16.79 -4.12
C ARG A 58 23.78 16.55 -4.20
N ASN A 59 23.30 15.74 -5.14
CA ASN A 59 21.90 15.38 -5.19
C ASN A 59 21.46 14.65 -3.90
N PHE A 60 22.23 13.65 -3.45
CA PHE A 60 21.90 12.93 -2.23
C PHE A 60 21.94 13.81 -0.97
N VAL A 61 23.02 14.58 -0.78
CA VAL A 61 23.24 15.37 0.44
C VAL A 61 22.39 16.64 0.45
N TRP A 62 22.44 17.42 -0.62
CA TRP A 62 21.81 18.75 -0.70
C TRP A 62 20.37 18.75 -1.17
N SER A 63 19.90 17.68 -1.79
CA SER A 63 18.46 17.48 -2.05
C SER A 63 17.87 16.50 -1.05
N TYR A 64 18.21 15.21 -1.12
CA TYR A 64 17.51 14.20 -0.34
C TYR A 64 17.68 14.37 1.19
N MET A 65 18.91 14.44 1.71
CA MET A 65 19.13 14.59 3.16
C MET A 65 18.66 15.94 3.68
N LYS A 66 19.01 17.05 3.00
CA LYS A 66 18.56 18.39 3.39
C LYS A 66 17.04 18.50 3.44
N ASN A 67 16.32 18.01 2.42
CA ASN A 67 14.86 18.05 2.41
C ASN A 67 14.24 17.23 3.55
N ARG A 68 14.83 16.08 3.92
CA ARG A 68 14.40 15.31 5.09
C ARG A 68 14.59 16.11 6.38
N ILE A 69 15.76 16.71 6.61
CA ILE A 69 16.00 17.52 7.81
C ILE A 69 15.06 18.73 7.88
N VAL A 70 14.88 19.45 6.77
CA VAL A 70 13.97 20.61 6.74
C VAL A 70 12.53 20.20 7.05
N LYS A 71 12.06 19.04 6.55
CA LYS A 71 10.74 18.50 6.89
C LYS A 71 10.64 18.16 8.38
N ASP A 72 11.67 17.51 8.93
CA ASP A 72 11.69 17.10 10.34
C ASP A 72 11.82 18.29 11.30
N LEU A 73 12.55 19.35 10.91
CA LEU A 73 12.61 20.60 11.67
C LEU A 73 11.25 21.32 11.75
N ARG A 74 10.44 21.23 10.68
CA ARG A 74 9.08 21.81 10.66
C ARG A 74 8.11 21.00 11.50
N SER A 75 8.21 19.67 11.47
CA SER A 75 7.37 18.76 12.23
C SER A 75 8.20 17.56 12.69
N PRO A 76 8.71 17.60 13.94
CA PRO A 76 9.59 16.55 14.45
C PRO A 76 8.94 15.18 14.39
N GLY A 77 9.65 14.20 13.81
CA GLY A 77 9.21 12.81 13.70
C GLY A 77 8.43 12.49 12.43
N ILE A 78 8.09 13.48 11.59
CA ILE A 78 7.31 13.25 10.36
C ILE A 78 8.07 12.37 9.35
N VAL A 79 9.40 12.50 9.31
CA VAL A 79 10.24 11.72 8.40
C VAL A 79 10.30 10.25 8.85
N ALA A 80 10.42 10.03 10.16
CA ALA A 80 10.42 8.68 10.72
C ALA A 80 9.07 7.98 10.47
N GLN A 81 7.96 8.69 10.68
CA GLN A 81 6.63 8.15 10.39
C GLN A 81 6.47 7.85 8.89
N ALA A 82 6.89 8.76 8.01
CA ALA A 82 6.81 8.54 6.57
C ALA A 82 7.65 7.34 6.09
N ASP A 83 8.81 7.07 6.71
CA ASP A 83 9.60 5.87 6.43
C ASP A 83 8.88 4.59 6.86
N LEU A 84 8.19 4.60 8.01
CA LEU A 84 7.36 3.50 8.47
C LEU A 84 6.18 3.25 7.52
N ASP A 85 5.45 4.31 7.15
CA ASP A 85 4.31 4.23 6.22
C ASP A 85 4.76 3.71 4.85
N ASN A 86 5.89 4.20 4.33
CA ASN A 86 6.48 3.72 3.07
C ASN A 86 6.89 2.24 3.14
N LYS A 87 7.41 1.79 4.27
CA LYS A 87 7.77 0.38 4.48
C LYS A 87 6.51 -0.49 4.46
N ALA A 88 5.48 -0.11 5.21
CA ALA A 88 4.20 -0.80 5.21
C ALA A 88 3.64 -0.86 3.77
N TYR A 89 3.53 0.28 3.10
CA TYR A 89 3.01 0.37 1.73
C TYR A 89 3.74 -0.55 0.74
N LYS A 90 5.08 -0.63 0.81
CA LYS A 90 5.87 -1.57 -0.02
C LYS A 90 5.54 -3.02 0.28
N GLN A 91 5.39 -3.39 1.56
CA GLN A 91 4.99 -4.75 1.95
C GLN A 91 3.60 -5.10 1.40
N HIS A 92 2.63 -4.19 1.52
CA HIS A 92 1.31 -4.36 0.92
C HIS A 92 1.38 -4.52 -0.59
N SER A 93 2.19 -3.71 -1.28
CA SER A 93 2.35 -3.80 -2.75
C SER A 93 2.93 -5.15 -3.18
N GLU A 94 3.93 -5.68 -2.47
CA GLU A 94 4.49 -7.00 -2.75
C GLU A 94 3.49 -8.14 -2.50
N LEU A 95 2.71 -8.07 -1.41
CA LEU A 95 1.68 -9.06 -1.10
C LEU A 95 0.53 -8.99 -2.11
N THR A 96 0.14 -7.78 -2.51
CA THR A 96 -0.87 -7.53 -3.56
C THR A 96 -0.46 -8.18 -4.86
N MET A 97 0.78 -7.96 -5.30
CA MET A 97 1.32 -8.60 -6.50
C MET A 97 1.30 -10.14 -6.41
N LYS A 98 1.71 -10.70 -5.27
CA LYS A 98 1.70 -12.16 -5.05
C LYS A 98 0.28 -12.73 -5.06
N CYS A 99 -0.68 -12.02 -4.46
CA CYS A 99 -2.09 -12.41 -4.44
C CYS A 99 -2.69 -12.34 -5.86
N ALA A 100 -2.46 -11.25 -6.58
CA ALA A 100 -2.92 -11.08 -7.97
C ALA A 100 -2.42 -12.21 -8.88
N ILE A 101 -1.12 -12.55 -8.78
CA ILE A 101 -0.53 -13.68 -9.52
C ILE A 101 -1.20 -15.01 -9.12
N HIS A 102 -1.44 -15.22 -7.83
CA HIS A 102 -2.11 -16.43 -7.35
C HIS A 102 -3.55 -16.54 -7.89
N LEU A 103 -4.32 -15.45 -7.85
CA LEU A 103 -5.69 -15.41 -8.38
C LEU A 103 -5.70 -15.65 -9.90
N GLN A 104 -4.77 -15.05 -10.63
CA GLN A 104 -4.64 -15.24 -12.08
C GLN A 104 -4.32 -16.71 -12.43
N ASN A 105 -3.33 -17.30 -11.77
CA ASN A 105 -2.90 -18.68 -12.03
C ASN A 105 -3.95 -19.73 -11.66
N ASN A 106 -4.83 -19.42 -10.70
CA ASN A 106 -5.88 -20.33 -10.24
C ASN A 106 -7.22 -20.15 -10.97
N GLY A 107 -7.28 -19.32 -12.02
CA GLY A 107 -8.45 -19.16 -12.88
C GLY A 107 -9.62 -18.44 -12.23
N TRP A 108 -9.35 -17.54 -11.28
CA TRP A 108 -10.39 -16.73 -10.65
C TRP A 108 -11.06 -15.80 -11.66
N ASN A 109 -12.33 -15.46 -11.41
CA ASN A 109 -13.09 -14.51 -12.21
C ASN A 109 -12.44 -13.10 -12.14
N GLU A 110 -12.74 -12.26 -13.12
CA GLU A 110 -12.10 -10.96 -13.23
C GLU A 110 -12.47 -10.01 -12.09
N GLN A 111 -13.71 -10.07 -11.60
CA GLN A 111 -14.17 -9.22 -10.50
C GLN A 111 -13.38 -9.49 -9.22
N VAL A 112 -13.08 -10.75 -8.91
CA VAL A 112 -12.25 -11.12 -7.75
C VAL A 112 -10.81 -10.65 -7.92
N LYS A 113 -10.28 -10.64 -9.15
CA LYS A 113 -8.94 -10.08 -9.39
C LYS A 113 -8.91 -8.57 -9.14
N MET A 114 -10.00 -7.85 -9.43
CA MET A 114 -10.08 -6.41 -9.16
C MET A 114 -9.94 -6.06 -7.68
N LEU A 115 -10.18 -7.00 -6.75
CA LEU A 115 -9.88 -6.79 -5.32
C LEU A 115 -8.39 -6.46 -5.11
N THR A 116 -7.52 -6.99 -5.97
CA THR A 116 -6.07 -6.79 -5.92
C THR A 116 -5.55 -5.60 -6.74
N ASP A 117 -6.43 -4.78 -7.34
CA ASP A 117 -5.99 -3.63 -8.15
C ASP A 117 -5.43 -2.49 -7.29
N SER A 118 -5.88 -2.39 -6.04
CA SER A 118 -5.47 -1.36 -5.10
C SER A 118 -4.71 -1.98 -3.92
N ASN A 119 -3.51 -1.45 -3.65
CA ASN A 119 -2.68 -1.89 -2.51
C ASN A 119 -3.40 -1.71 -1.17
N GLU A 120 -4.24 -0.67 -1.06
CA GLU A 120 -5.02 -0.35 0.14
C GLU A 120 -6.14 -1.38 0.38
N CYS A 121 -6.59 -2.05 -0.68
CA CYS A 121 -7.68 -3.03 -0.62
C CYS A 121 -7.21 -4.43 -0.22
N THR A 122 -5.92 -4.72 -0.42
CA THR A 122 -5.33 -6.06 -0.23
C THR A 122 -4.66 -6.19 1.14
N SER A 123 -4.38 -7.45 1.54
CA SER A 123 -3.70 -7.98 2.75
C SER A 123 -3.55 -7.03 3.94
N ASN A 124 -3.89 -7.51 5.12
CA ASN A 124 -3.82 -6.75 6.37
C ASN A 124 -2.56 -7.06 7.20
N ASP A 125 -1.58 -7.73 6.58
CA ASP A 125 -0.36 -8.18 7.22
C ASP A 125 0.64 -7.02 7.37
N GLU A 126 0.88 -6.60 8.61
CA GLU A 126 1.94 -5.65 8.93
C GLU A 126 2.91 -6.23 9.95
N CYS A 127 4.20 -5.99 9.75
CA CYS A 127 5.21 -6.36 10.75
C CYS A 127 5.17 -5.39 11.93
N ASN A 128 5.13 -5.90 13.16
CA ASN A 128 5.39 -5.07 14.34
C ASN A 128 6.87 -4.63 14.41
N ALA A 129 7.17 -3.73 15.36
CA ALA A 129 8.53 -3.26 15.61
C ALA A 129 9.52 -4.38 15.98
N SER A 130 9.02 -5.51 16.49
CA SER A 130 9.80 -6.70 16.84
C SER A 130 10.00 -7.68 15.67
N GLY A 131 9.36 -7.43 14.52
CA GLY A 131 9.43 -8.27 13.32
C GLY A 131 8.36 -9.36 13.19
N ASN A 132 7.46 -9.53 14.16
CA ASN A 132 6.34 -10.49 14.04
C ASN A 132 5.26 -9.93 13.13
N LEU A 133 4.69 -10.78 12.28
CA LEU A 133 3.58 -10.43 11.40
C LEU A 133 2.26 -10.40 12.20
N HIS A 134 1.57 -9.28 12.18
CA HIS A 134 0.22 -9.16 12.73
C HIS A 134 -0.76 -8.72 11.67
N VAL A 135 -1.98 -9.24 11.77
CA VAL A 135 -3.11 -8.73 11.00
C VAL A 135 -3.63 -7.48 11.71
N LEU A 136 -3.46 -6.31 11.10
CA LEU A 136 -4.04 -5.05 11.59
C LEU A 136 -5.44 -4.85 11.02
N PHE A 137 -6.33 -4.22 11.79
CA PHE A 137 -7.68 -3.99 11.29
C PHE A 137 -7.71 -2.72 10.43
N LYS A 138 -8.58 -2.71 9.41
CA LYS A 138 -8.92 -1.52 8.63
C LYS A 138 -10.36 -1.15 8.92
N ARG A 139 -10.60 0.07 9.43
CA ARG A 139 -11.91 0.48 9.94
C ARG A 139 -13.05 0.37 8.92
N ALA A 140 -12.77 0.75 7.68
CA ALA A 140 -13.77 0.77 6.61
C ALA A 140 -13.98 -0.61 5.95
N GLN A 141 -13.05 -1.55 6.16
CA GLN A 141 -13.01 -2.80 5.41
C GLN A 141 -13.96 -3.84 6.00
N ASN A 142 -14.64 -4.56 5.11
CA ASN A 142 -15.46 -5.69 5.44
C ASN A 142 -14.61 -6.83 6.06
N PRO A 143 -14.93 -7.34 7.26
CA PRO A 143 -14.25 -8.51 7.84
C PRO A 143 -14.30 -9.75 6.94
N HIS A 144 -15.31 -9.84 6.08
CA HIS A 144 -15.44 -10.91 5.10
C HIS A 144 -14.29 -10.93 4.09
N VAL A 145 -13.88 -9.75 3.60
CA VAL A 145 -12.77 -9.60 2.66
C VAL A 145 -11.44 -9.94 3.33
N THR A 146 -11.28 -9.56 4.60
CA THR A 146 -10.11 -9.94 5.40
C THR A 146 -10.00 -11.47 5.47
N SER A 147 -11.10 -12.15 5.81
CA SER A 147 -11.15 -13.61 5.91
C SER A 147 -10.84 -14.28 4.57
N PHE A 148 -11.35 -13.72 3.47
CA PHE A 148 -11.05 -14.18 2.11
C PHE A 148 -9.56 -14.10 1.79
N TYR A 149 -8.90 -12.97 2.07
CA TYR A 149 -7.46 -12.83 1.84
C TYR A 149 -6.62 -13.76 2.71
N CYS A 150 -6.97 -13.95 3.99
CA CYS A 150 -6.29 -14.91 4.86
C CYS A 150 -6.36 -16.34 4.30
N GLU A 151 -7.52 -16.74 3.77
CA GLU A 151 -7.69 -18.04 3.11
C GLU A 151 -6.85 -18.12 1.83
N MET A 152 -6.81 -17.06 1.01
CA MET A 152 -5.99 -17.02 -0.20
C MET A 152 -4.50 -17.11 0.09
N ASP A 153 -4.02 -16.40 1.12
CA ASP A 153 -2.62 -16.49 1.54
C ASP A 153 -2.29 -17.88 2.08
N THR A 154 -3.19 -18.49 2.85
CA THR A 154 -3.05 -19.87 3.33
C THR A 154 -2.93 -20.84 2.16
N GLN A 155 -3.81 -20.74 1.15
CA GLN A 155 -3.75 -21.57 -0.05
C GLN A 155 -2.48 -21.34 -0.87
N ARG A 156 -2.04 -20.09 -1.02
CA ARG A 156 -0.80 -19.73 -1.72
C ARG A 156 0.45 -20.30 -1.02
N ILE A 157 0.52 -20.19 0.30
CA ILE A 157 1.64 -20.69 1.11
C ILE A 157 1.68 -22.22 1.07
N ASN A 158 0.53 -22.88 1.28
CA ASN A 158 0.44 -24.34 1.28
C ASN A 158 0.61 -24.95 -0.12
N GLY A 159 0.18 -24.25 -1.16
CA GLY A 159 0.22 -24.72 -2.55
C GLY A 159 1.56 -24.56 -3.26
N THR A 160 2.56 -23.92 -2.62
CA THR A 160 3.89 -23.73 -3.22
C THR A 160 4.84 -24.84 -2.72
N PRO A 161 5.12 -25.90 -3.50
CA PRO A 161 6.05 -26.93 -3.09
C PRO A 161 7.46 -26.37 -3.01
N LEU A 162 8.19 -26.75 -1.95
CA LEU A 162 9.56 -26.32 -1.75
C LEU A 162 10.52 -27.20 -2.55
N LEU A 163 11.38 -26.58 -3.37
CA LEU A 163 12.43 -27.30 -4.07
C LEU A 163 13.61 -27.58 -3.15
N ARG A 164 14.29 -28.71 -3.34
CA ARG A 164 15.47 -29.10 -2.55
C ARG A 164 16.55 -28.01 -2.62
N GLY A 165 16.98 -27.48 -1.47
CA GLY A 165 17.99 -26.43 -1.35
C GLY A 165 17.43 -25.00 -1.20
N GLN A 166 16.11 -24.81 -1.32
CA GLN A 166 15.47 -23.55 -0.93
C GLN A 166 15.32 -23.50 0.58
N CYS A 167 15.82 -22.44 1.20
CA CYS A 167 15.50 -22.12 2.60
C CYS A 167 14.07 -21.59 2.66
N CYS A 168 13.17 -22.39 3.22
CA CYS A 168 11.84 -21.98 3.61
C CYS A 168 11.90 -21.44 5.04
N ARG A 169 11.85 -20.11 5.18
CA ARG A 169 11.20 -19.57 6.38
C ARG A 169 9.72 -19.75 6.13
N TYR A 170 9.08 -20.62 6.91
CA TYR A 170 7.62 -20.61 6.97
C TYR A 170 7.22 -19.19 7.37
N PRO A 171 6.29 -18.55 6.63
CA PRO A 171 5.73 -17.30 7.08
C PRO A 171 5.19 -17.50 8.49
N ASP A 172 5.48 -16.56 9.39
CA ASP A 172 4.90 -16.60 10.72
C ASP A 172 3.37 -16.64 10.59
N PRO A 173 2.66 -17.42 11.43
CA PRO A 173 1.21 -17.45 11.39
C PRO A 173 0.62 -16.05 11.46
N GLN A 174 -0.39 -15.77 10.64
CA GLN A 174 -1.15 -14.53 10.73
C GLN A 174 -1.91 -14.51 12.07
N VAL A 175 -1.45 -13.70 13.03
CA VAL A 175 -2.11 -13.52 14.32
C VAL A 175 -2.71 -12.12 14.40
N PRO A 176 -3.99 -11.97 14.74
CA PRO A 176 -4.57 -10.65 15.00
C PRO A 176 -3.73 -9.86 16.02
N HIS A 177 -3.60 -8.55 15.80
CA HIS A 177 -2.86 -7.72 16.75
C HIS A 177 -3.54 -7.76 18.14
N PRO A 178 -2.80 -7.99 19.24
CA PRO A 178 -3.39 -8.20 20.57
C PRO A 178 -4.24 -7.03 21.07
N PHE A 179 -3.93 -5.82 20.62
CA PHE A 179 -4.65 -4.59 20.97
C PHE A 179 -5.62 -4.11 19.88
N ASN A 180 -5.86 -4.93 18.84
CA ASN A 180 -6.63 -4.54 17.67
C ASN A 180 -6.17 -3.18 17.14
N LYS A 181 -4.89 -3.07 16.73
CA LYS A 181 -4.33 -1.80 16.23
C LYS A 181 -4.86 -1.55 14.81
N GLU A 182 -5.24 -0.31 14.55
CA GLU A 182 -5.63 0.15 13.21
C GLU A 182 -4.39 0.26 12.30
N SER A 183 -4.53 -0.17 11.05
CA SER A 183 -3.51 -0.01 10.01
C SER A 183 -3.23 1.47 9.74
N ASP A 184 -1.96 1.84 9.55
CA ASP A 184 -1.64 3.23 9.20
C ASP A 184 -2.16 3.60 7.79
N ILE A 185 -2.41 2.60 6.93
CA ILE A 185 -3.00 2.77 5.59
C ILE A 185 -4.52 2.99 5.66
N SER A 186 -5.22 2.51 6.70
CA SER A 186 -6.69 2.62 6.77
C SER A 186 -7.20 4.04 7.05
N ARG A 187 -6.29 5.01 7.28
CA ARG A 187 -6.67 6.42 7.45
C ARG A 187 -7.26 7.04 6.19
N ARG A 188 -7.01 6.44 5.01
CA ARG A 188 -7.52 6.90 3.72
C ARG A 188 -8.43 5.82 3.13
N LEU A 189 -9.52 6.26 2.51
CA LEU A 189 -10.37 5.36 1.75
C LEU A 189 -9.75 5.12 0.37
N PRO A 190 -9.82 3.89 -0.16
CA PRO A 190 -9.35 3.61 -1.50
C PRO A 190 -10.11 4.41 -2.56
N GLU A 191 -9.38 5.04 -3.47
CA GLU A 191 -9.98 5.78 -4.59
C GLU A 191 -10.74 4.84 -5.53
N TYR A 192 -10.18 3.66 -5.77
CA TYR A 192 -10.78 2.61 -6.61
C TYR A 192 -10.82 1.30 -5.82
N CYS A 193 -12.02 0.89 -5.40
CA CYS A 193 -12.26 -0.40 -4.78
C CYS A 193 -13.66 -0.94 -5.13
N LEU A 194 -13.84 -2.23 -4.91
CA LEU A 194 -15.14 -2.88 -5.08
C LEU A 194 -16.06 -2.53 -3.92
N LEU A 195 -17.36 -2.52 -4.16
CA LEU A 195 -18.34 -2.12 -3.15
C LEU A 195 -18.31 -3.05 -1.92
N ASP A 196 -18.09 -4.35 -2.15
CA ASP A 196 -17.98 -5.37 -1.10
C ASP A 196 -16.68 -5.31 -0.30
N TRP A 197 -15.73 -4.45 -0.70
CA TRP A 197 -14.59 -4.11 0.16
C TRP A 197 -15.03 -3.41 1.44
N PHE A 198 -16.09 -2.59 1.38
CA PHE A 198 -16.58 -1.85 2.54
C PHE A 198 -17.41 -2.72 3.48
N ASP A 199 -17.26 -2.48 4.77
CA ASP A 199 -18.26 -2.94 5.73
C ASP A 199 -19.60 -2.21 5.46
N PRO A 200 -20.75 -2.92 5.33
CA PRO A 200 -22.02 -2.29 4.99
C PRO A 200 -22.46 -1.23 6.01
N ASP A 201 -22.29 -1.48 7.30
CA ASP A 201 -22.69 -0.55 8.35
C ASP A 201 -21.80 0.71 8.30
N TYR A 202 -20.50 0.52 8.09
CA TYR A 202 -19.57 1.62 7.88
C TYR A 202 -19.93 2.45 6.64
N PHE A 203 -20.12 1.80 5.48
CA PHE A 203 -20.44 2.48 4.22
C PHE A 203 -21.72 3.31 4.32
N ASN A 204 -22.76 2.72 4.91
CA ASN A 204 -24.06 3.37 5.07
C ASN A 204 -24.03 4.55 6.06
N SER A 205 -23.00 4.62 6.92
CA SER A 205 -22.76 5.75 7.82
C SER A 205 -21.98 6.91 7.17
N LEU A 206 -21.38 6.70 5.99
CA LEU A 206 -20.62 7.73 5.27
C LEU A 206 -21.54 8.84 4.77
N ASP A 207 -20.97 10.02 4.57
CA ASP A 207 -21.70 11.10 3.91
C ASP A 207 -22.06 10.71 2.47
N ILE A 208 -23.21 11.22 2.03
CA ILE A 208 -23.76 10.92 0.71
C ILE A 208 -22.77 11.29 -0.41
N SER A 209 -22.03 12.40 -0.26
CA SER A 209 -21.03 12.81 -1.26
C SER A 209 -19.91 11.78 -1.44
N ILE A 210 -19.52 11.10 -0.35
CA ILE A 210 -18.50 10.04 -0.37
C ILE A 210 -19.11 8.75 -0.94
N GLN A 211 -20.32 8.38 -0.53
CA GLN A 211 -21.03 7.22 -1.08
C GLN A 211 -21.18 7.33 -2.60
N ALA A 212 -21.41 8.54 -3.12
CA ALA A 212 -21.55 8.80 -4.55
C ALA A 212 -20.33 8.38 -5.37
N LEU A 213 -19.12 8.40 -4.79
CA LEU A 213 -17.89 7.98 -5.45
C LEU A 213 -17.89 6.48 -5.78
N TYR A 214 -18.64 5.67 -5.04
CA TYR A 214 -18.60 4.20 -5.11
C TYR A 214 -19.85 3.55 -5.73
N ILE A 215 -20.82 4.33 -6.23
CA ILE A 215 -22.08 3.81 -6.80
C ILE A 215 -21.85 2.88 -8.00
N GLY A 216 -20.84 3.22 -8.80
CA GLY A 216 -20.45 2.48 -10.00
C GLY A 216 -19.55 1.28 -9.73
N CYS A 217 -19.13 1.07 -8.48
CA CYS A 217 -18.17 0.02 -8.17
C CYS A 217 -18.80 -1.38 -8.34
N PRO A 218 -18.05 -2.35 -8.90
CA PRO A 218 -18.51 -3.73 -9.00
C PRO A 218 -18.55 -4.42 -7.62
N ILE A 219 -19.09 -5.63 -7.61
CA ILE A 219 -19.11 -6.54 -6.46
C ILE A 219 -18.37 -7.81 -6.86
N ALA A 220 -17.47 -8.31 -6.02
CA ALA A 220 -16.66 -9.48 -6.33
C ALA A 220 -16.96 -10.73 -5.49
N LEU A 221 -17.29 -10.56 -4.21
CA LEU A 221 -17.53 -11.65 -3.27
C LEU A 221 -19.03 -11.84 -3.01
N PRO A 222 -19.49 -13.10 -2.91
CA PRO A 222 -20.84 -13.38 -2.45
C PRO A 222 -20.93 -13.18 -0.94
N LEU A 223 -22.15 -13.26 -0.38
CA LEU A 223 -22.33 -13.20 1.08
C LEU A 223 -21.49 -14.27 1.82
N PRO A 224 -21.06 -14.00 3.07
CA PRO A 224 -20.14 -14.88 3.82
C PRO A 224 -20.58 -16.34 3.88
N VAL A 225 -21.88 -16.60 4.04
CA VAL A 225 -22.48 -17.93 4.08
C VAL A 225 -22.13 -18.77 2.84
N ASN A 226 -22.02 -18.14 1.67
CA ASN A 226 -21.73 -18.83 0.41
C ASN A 226 -20.22 -19.07 0.19
N VAL A 227 -19.36 -18.35 0.90
CA VAL A 227 -17.90 -18.55 0.83
C VAL A 227 -17.46 -19.68 1.76
N THR A 228 -18.00 -19.74 2.97
CA THR A 228 -17.64 -20.75 3.97
C THR A 228 -18.27 -22.13 3.71
N ALA A 229 -19.37 -22.20 2.97
CA ALA A 229 -20.15 -23.43 2.83
C ALA A 229 -19.55 -24.51 1.90
N SER A 230 -18.48 -24.24 1.14
CA SER A 230 -17.90 -25.25 0.23
C SER A 230 -16.43 -25.00 -0.10
N PRO A 231 -15.48 -25.67 0.59
CA PRO A 231 -14.06 -25.63 0.25
C PRO A 231 -13.74 -26.28 -1.12
N THR A 232 -14.62 -27.16 -1.62
CA THR A 232 -14.39 -27.96 -2.84
C THR A 232 -15.12 -27.44 -4.08
N GLY A 233 -15.88 -26.34 -3.97
CA GLY A 233 -16.75 -25.90 -5.05
C GLY A 233 -17.29 -24.49 -4.87
N TRP A 234 -16.39 -23.51 -4.85
CA TRP A 234 -16.77 -22.13 -5.14
C TRP A 234 -17.22 -22.02 -6.60
N ASP A 235 -18.50 -22.30 -6.83
CA ASP A 235 -19.12 -22.22 -8.15
C ASP A 235 -18.95 -20.83 -8.78
N TRP A 236 -18.90 -19.80 -7.94
CA TRP A 236 -18.65 -18.42 -8.31
C TRP A 236 -17.20 -18.12 -8.73
N LYS A 237 -16.22 -18.98 -8.40
CA LYS A 237 -14.80 -18.77 -8.69
C LYS A 237 -14.54 -18.55 -10.18
N THR A 238 -15.21 -19.32 -11.03
CA THR A 238 -15.05 -19.28 -12.51
C THR A 238 -16.31 -18.76 -13.21
N MET A 239 -17.29 -18.28 -12.45
CA MET A 239 -18.58 -17.82 -12.98
C MET A 239 -18.40 -16.52 -13.76
N GLY A 240 -19.14 -16.38 -14.86
CA GLY A 240 -19.17 -15.15 -15.63
C GLY A 240 -19.82 -14.01 -14.84
N GLU A 241 -19.39 -12.77 -15.07
CA GLU A 241 -19.86 -11.59 -14.33
C GLU A 241 -21.40 -11.48 -14.28
N LYS A 242 -22.08 -11.63 -15.42
CA LYS A 242 -23.55 -11.51 -15.47
C LYS A 242 -24.25 -12.57 -14.63
N GLU A 243 -23.73 -13.80 -14.65
CA GLU A 243 -24.27 -14.91 -13.86
C GLU A 243 -24.02 -14.68 -12.38
N PHE A 244 -22.82 -14.22 -12.03
CA PHE A 244 -22.43 -13.89 -10.66
C PHE A 244 -23.32 -12.79 -10.08
N ILE A 245 -23.52 -11.70 -10.82
CA ILE A 245 -24.37 -10.59 -10.38
C ILE A 245 -25.81 -11.04 -10.17
N ASN A 246 -26.36 -11.84 -11.09
CA ASN A 246 -27.73 -12.35 -10.99
C ASN A 246 -27.91 -13.29 -9.79
N LYS A 247 -26.92 -14.14 -9.50
CA LYS A 247 -27.03 -15.15 -8.44
C LYS A 247 -26.70 -14.61 -7.05
N TYR A 248 -25.66 -13.78 -6.95
CA TYR A 248 -25.09 -13.31 -5.69
C TYR A 248 -25.06 -11.79 -5.57
N GLY A 249 -24.69 -11.08 -6.64
CA GLY A 249 -24.44 -9.63 -6.60
C GLY A 249 -25.61 -8.80 -6.08
N TYR A 250 -26.84 -9.05 -6.52
CA TYR A 250 -28.01 -8.29 -6.03
C TYR A 250 -28.25 -8.43 -4.52
N LYS A 251 -27.98 -9.61 -3.95
CA LYS A 251 -28.13 -9.84 -2.50
C LYS A 251 -27.09 -9.07 -1.70
N VAL A 252 -25.86 -9.00 -2.22
CA VAL A 252 -24.77 -8.23 -1.60
C VAL A 252 -25.05 -6.73 -1.74
N ARG A 253 -25.45 -6.27 -2.94
CA ARG A 253 -25.76 -4.86 -3.20
C ARG A 253 -26.89 -4.33 -2.32
N ALA A 254 -27.87 -5.17 -1.97
CA ALA A 254 -28.99 -4.80 -1.10
C ALA A 254 -28.58 -4.45 0.34
N LEU A 255 -27.35 -4.77 0.76
CA LEU A 255 -26.82 -4.36 2.07
C LEU A 255 -26.36 -2.88 2.09
N TYR A 256 -26.16 -2.28 0.93
CA TYR A 256 -25.66 -0.92 0.78
C TYR A 256 -26.78 0.03 0.37
N ASN A 257 -26.86 1.18 1.04
CA ASN A 257 -27.76 2.28 0.70
C ASN A 257 -27.19 3.04 -0.50
N VAL A 258 -27.15 2.39 -1.66
CA VAL A 258 -26.61 3.00 -2.87
C VAL A 258 -27.58 4.04 -3.40
N LEU A 259 -27.11 5.29 -3.49
CA LEU A 259 -27.90 6.41 -4.00
C LEU A 259 -28.42 6.15 -5.42
N THR A 260 -29.66 6.58 -5.64
CA THR A 260 -30.28 6.52 -6.95
C THR A 260 -29.80 7.70 -7.81
N LYS A 261 -30.01 7.60 -9.13
CA LYS A 261 -29.70 8.69 -10.06
C LYS A 261 -30.47 9.99 -9.74
N GLU A 262 -31.62 9.86 -9.08
CA GLU A 262 -32.48 10.98 -8.67
C GLU A 262 -31.85 11.74 -7.49
N ASP A 263 -31.29 11.00 -6.52
CA ASP A 263 -30.59 11.59 -5.37
C ASP A 263 -29.36 12.39 -5.82
N LEU A 264 -28.60 11.88 -6.80
CA LEU A 264 -27.45 12.57 -7.39
C LEU A 264 -27.86 13.87 -8.12
N ALA A 265 -29.02 13.87 -8.78
CA ALA A 265 -29.54 15.06 -9.45
C ALA A 265 -30.00 16.14 -8.45
N ALA A 266 -30.57 15.73 -7.32
CA ALA A 266 -30.97 16.64 -6.24
C ALA A 266 -29.77 17.34 -5.58
N MET A 267 -28.63 16.65 -5.43
CA MET A 267 -27.40 17.25 -4.88
C MET A 267 -26.76 18.29 -5.81
N ASN A 268 -26.68 17.98 -7.10
CA ASN A 268 -26.08 18.89 -8.08
C ASN A 268 -26.90 20.17 -8.30
N SER A 269 -28.19 20.16 -7.96
CA SER A 269 -29.06 21.34 -8.03
C SER A 269 -28.93 22.24 -6.79
N THR A 270 -28.58 21.69 -5.62
CA THR A 270 -28.35 22.47 -4.40
C THR A 270 -26.99 23.19 -4.40
N SER A 271 -25.93 22.56 -4.92
CA SER A 271 -24.59 23.19 -4.98
C SER A 271 -24.51 24.39 -5.93
N ASN A 272 -25.39 24.47 -6.93
CA ASN A 272 -25.44 25.58 -7.89
C ASN A 272 -26.29 26.78 -7.40
N ALA A 273 -27.02 26.64 -6.29
CA ALA A 273 -27.83 27.72 -5.73
C ALA A 273 -27.06 28.61 -4.74
N ASP A 274 -25.90 28.15 -4.26
CA ASP A 274 -25.17 28.78 -3.14
C ASP A 274 -23.97 29.65 -3.57
N THR A 275 -23.72 29.80 -4.87
CA THR A 275 -22.64 30.66 -5.42
C THR A 275 -23.12 32.05 -5.84
N GLY A 276 -24.32 32.46 -5.41
CA GLY A 276 -25.00 33.66 -5.88
C GLY A 276 -25.52 34.58 -4.78
N ASN A 277 -24.75 34.85 -3.71
CA ASN A 277 -24.93 36.07 -2.93
C ASN A 277 -23.77 36.24 -1.93
N ASP A 278 -22.83 37.13 -2.23
CA ASP A 278 -22.02 37.87 -1.25
C ASP A 278 -21.47 39.12 -1.95
N ASP A 279 -22.37 40.05 -2.25
CA ASP A 279 -22.07 41.48 -2.36
C ASP A 279 -22.83 42.17 -1.21
N ILE A 280 -22.11 42.68 -0.22
CA ILE A 280 -22.31 43.95 0.53
C ILE A 280 -21.03 44.24 1.33
#